data_AF-A0A2V4AMQ4-F1
#
_entry.id   AF-A0A2V4AMQ4-F1
#
_cell.length_a   1.000
_cell.length_b   1.000
_cell.length_c   1.000
_cell.angle_alpha   90.00
_cell.angle_beta   90.00
_cell.angle_gamma   90.00
#
_symmetry.space_group_name_H-M   'P 1'
#
loop_
_entity.id
_entity.type
_entity.pdbx_description
1 polymer ?
#
loop_
_entity_poly.entity_id
_entity_poly.type
_entity_poly.pdbx_seq_one_letter_code
_entity_poly.pdbx_strand_id
1 'polypeptide(L)'
;MGGGADGNVLPEPAPVAGFTAEEVARAQRQVKAMLVASRLAPAMLERGDAGAFVRLFAPSGRAHLRTELRREPWPVSLATRIAPGSRLLPVAPKVRGTMRAEPGDRQGELRIRTNYVFAYAFDVDDPSRARAPLDLVTMLRADVSFVLARGDRWRKADQGFHFDGSDSFVYSMACGPLRDEGLLAPAYLDQRTGPPSDRRPPTAGVLRPHPSDPARGLLWSPRGGVSSPRHGAM
;
A
#
# COMPACT_ATOMS: atom_id res chain seq x y z
N MET A 1 6.83 1.99 17.57
CA MET A 1 6.68 0.76 16.75
C MET A 1 7.02 -0.42 17.65
N GLY A 2 6.24 -1.49 17.60
CA GLY A 2 6.59 -2.76 18.26
C GLY A 2 7.46 -3.63 17.33
N GLY A 3 8.08 -4.67 17.88
CA GLY A 3 8.82 -5.67 17.09
C GLY A 3 7.90 -6.78 16.61
N GLY A 4 8.01 -7.15 15.33
CA GLY A 4 7.27 -8.28 14.75
C GLY A 4 5.78 -8.25 15.04
N ALA A 5 5.25 -9.38 15.50
CA ALA A 5 3.83 -9.53 15.80
C ALA A 5 3.34 -8.64 16.95
N ASP A 6 4.22 -8.20 17.86
CA ASP A 6 3.84 -7.37 19.01
C ASP A 6 3.53 -5.92 18.59
N GLY A 7 4.05 -5.47 17.45
CA GLY A 7 3.66 -4.18 16.86
C GLY A 7 2.25 -4.19 16.27
N ASN A 8 1.63 -5.36 16.06
CA ASN A 8 0.23 -5.51 15.70
C ASN A 8 -0.64 -5.51 16.96
N VAL A 9 -0.80 -4.33 17.56
CA VAL A 9 -1.71 -4.15 18.70
C VAL A 9 -3.15 -4.25 18.20
N LEU A 10 -3.96 -5.09 18.86
CA LEU A 10 -5.37 -5.24 18.56
C LEU A 10 -6.17 -4.15 19.28
N PRO A 11 -7.15 -3.51 18.61
CA PRO A 11 -8.03 -2.55 19.28
C PRO A 11 -8.99 -3.27 20.25
N GLU A 12 -9.56 -2.51 21.18
CA GLU A 12 -10.65 -2.99 22.03
C GLU A 12 -11.80 -3.49 21.14
N PRO A 13 -12.27 -4.73 21.31
CA PRO A 13 -13.34 -5.27 20.49
C PRO A 13 -14.70 -4.71 20.93
N ALA A 14 -15.50 -4.28 19.96
CA ALA A 14 -16.88 -3.85 20.18
C ALA A 14 -17.84 -4.63 19.27
N PRO A 15 -19.13 -4.80 19.63
CA PRO A 15 -20.10 -5.42 18.75
C PRO A 15 -20.30 -4.63 17.45
N VAL A 16 -20.38 -5.32 16.31
CA VAL A 16 -20.52 -4.72 14.98
C VAL A 16 -21.39 -5.59 14.11
N ALA A 17 -22.41 -5.05 13.45
CA ALA A 17 -23.20 -5.74 12.41
C ALA A 17 -23.75 -7.14 12.83
N GLY A 18 -24.19 -7.27 14.08
CA GLY A 18 -24.67 -8.56 14.62
C GLY A 18 -23.55 -9.53 15.02
N PHE A 19 -22.30 -9.09 15.04
CA PHE A 19 -21.18 -9.78 15.69
C PHE A 19 -21.03 -9.29 17.12
N THR A 20 -20.84 -10.21 18.05
CA THR A 20 -20.53 -9.88 19.46
C THR A 20 -19.10 -9.36 19.56
N ALA A 21 -18.78 -8.69 20.68
CA ALA A 21 -17.40 -8.25 20.94
C ALA A 21 -16.40 -9.43 20.90
N GLU A 22 -16.77 -10.60 21.43
CA GLU A 22 -15.92 -11.79 21.41
C GLU A 22 -15.65 -12.31 19.99
N GLU A 23 -16.65 -12.24 19.12
CA GLU A 23 -16.53 -12.63 17.72
C GLU A 23 -15.64 -11.64 16.94
N VAL A 24 -15.80 -10.35 17.20
CA VAL A 24 -14.92 -9.31 16.65
C VAL A 24 -13.48 -9.50 17.14
N ALA A 25 -13.28 -9.80 18.43
CA ALA A 25 -11.95 -10.08 18.99
C ALA A 25 -11.29 -11.29 18.31
N ARG A 26 -12.07 -12.35 18.03
CA ARG A 26 -11.59 -13.54 17.30
C ARG A 26 -11.20 -13.19 15.87
N ALA A 27 -12.03 -12.42 15.17
CA ALA A 27 -11.76 -11.97 13.82
C ALA A 27 -10.48 -11.12 13.76
N GLN A 28 -10.31 -10.18 14.68
CA GLN A 28 -9.09 -9.37 14.80
C GLN A 28 -7.83 -10.21 15.04
N ARG A 29 -7.89 -11.23 15.90
CA ARG A 29 -6.78 -12.18 16.12
C ARG A 29 -6.42 -12.94 14.84
N GLN A 30 -7.42 -13.39 14.07
CA GLN A 30 -7.19 -14.08 12.80
C GLN A 30 -6.57 -13.15 11.74
N VAL A 31 -7.03 -11.90 11.65
CA VAL A 31 -6.42 -10.90 10.75
C VAL A 31 -4.99 -10.56 11.18
N LYS A 32 -4.70 -10.45 12.48
CA LYS A 32 -3.32 -10.33 12.97
C LYS A 32 -2.46 -11.52 12.53
N ALA A 33 -2.98 -12.75 12.62
CA ALA A 33 -2.27 -13.93 12.15
C ALA A 33 -2.03 -13.88 10.62
N MET A 34 -2.98 -13.36 9.84
CA MET A 34 -2.81 -13.14 8.39
C MET A 34 -1.70 -12.15 8.08
N LEU A 35 -1.69 -10.99 8.75
CA LEU A 35 -0.64 -9.98 8.59
C LEU A 35 0.73 -10.54 8.97
N VAL A 36 0.82 -11.32 10.05
CA VAL A 36 2.08 -11.98 10.44
C VAL A 36 2.51 -13.00 9.38
N ALA A 37 1.61 -13.85 8.92
CA ALA A 37 1.92 -14.89 7.94
C ALA A 37 2.32 -14.31 6.57
N SER A 38 1.74 -13.19 6.15
CA SER A 38 2.02 -12.59 4.84
C SER A 38 3.18 -11.59 4.84
N ARG A 39 3.47 -10.94 5.98
CA ARG A 39 4.44 -9.83 6.04
C ARG A 39 5.64 -10.08 6.94
N LEU A 40 5.59 -11.04 7.86
CA LEU A 40 6.62 -11.21 8.89
C LEU A 40 7.19 -12.63 8.97
N ALA A 41 6.48 -13.63 8.48
CA ALA A 41 6.93 -15.01 8.56
C ALA A 41 8.19 -15.23 7.70
N PRO A 42 9.29 -15.79 8.25
CA PRO A 42 10.51 -16.06 7.47
C PRO A 42 10.25 -16.95 6.25
N ALA A 43 9.35 -17.93 6.38
CA ALA A 43 8.94 -18.79 5.27
C ALA A 43 8.36 -17.99 4.08
N MET A 44 7.58 -16.95 4.36
CA MET A 44 7.05 -16.06 3.33
C MET A 44 8.14 -15.10 2.83
N LEU A 45 8.82 -14.41 3.74
CA LEU A 45 9.80 -13.37 3.41
C LEU A 45 10.96 -13.92 2.57
N GLU A 46 11.53 -15.06 2.96
CA GLU A 46 12.75 -15.60 2.36
C GLU A 46 12.44 -16.57 1.21
N ARG A 47 11.36 -17.36 1.33
CA ARG A 47 11.07 -18.46 0.40
C ARG A 47 9.79 -18.29 -0.40
N GLY A 48 8.96 -17.28 -0.11
CA GLY A 48 7.64 -17.14 -0.72
C GLY A 48 6.68 -18.28 -0.36
N ASP A 49 6.93 -19.03 0.72
CA ASP A 49 6.05 -20.11 1.16
C ASP A 49 4.78 -19.53 1.80
N ALA A 50 3.74 -19.45 0.97
CA ALA A 50 2.43 -18.93 1.34
C ALA A 50 1.51 -19.93 2.06
N GLY A 51 1.96 -21.16 2.33
CA GLY A 51 1.10 -22.23 2.82
C GLY A 51 0.34 -21.86 4.10
N ALA A 52 1.04 -21.25 5.07
CA ALA A 52 0.43 -20.80 6.32
C ALA A 52 -0.58 -19.67 6.13
N PHE A 53 -0.26 -18.69 5.28
CA PHE A 53 -1.13 -17.55 4.98
C PHE A 53 -2.42 -18.01 4.28
N VAL A 54 -2.31 -18.83 3.25
CA VAL A 54 -3.45 -19.33 2.48
C VAL A 54 -4.44 -20.12 3.34
N ARG A 55 -3.97 -20.90 4.32
CA ARG A 55 -4.84 -21.71 5.19
C ARG A 55 -5.77 -20.86 6.07
N LEU A 56 -5.47 -19.58 6.28
CA LEU A 56 -6.28 -18.69 7.11
C LEU A 56 -7.56 -18.21 6.39
N PHE A 57 -7.65 -18.38 5.07
CA PHE A 57 -8.81 -17.98 4.28
C PHE A 57 -9.87 -19.08 4.19
N ALA A 58 -11.09 -18.67 3.84
CA ALA A 58 -12.21 -19.54 3.52
C ALA A 58 -11.80 -20.60 2.48
N PRO A 59 -12.24 -21.86 2.60
CA PRO A 59 -11.82 -22.95 1.71
C PRO A 59 -11.90 -22.63 0.21
N SER A 60 -12.98 -21.97 -0.23
CA SER A 60 -13.18 -21.62 -1.65
C SER A 60 -12.17 -20.59 -2.17
N GLY A 61 -11.78 -19.62 -1.34
CA GLY A 61 -10.82 -18.57 -1.72
C GLY A 61 -9.37 -19.06 -1.81
N ARG A 62 -9.04 -20.21 -1.20
CA ARG A 62 -7.64 -20.70 -1.12
C ARG A 62 -7.02 -21.03 -2.47
N ALA A 63 -7.80 -21.54 -3.41
CA ALA A 63 -7.29 -21.90 -4.73
C ALA A 63 -6.88 -20.66 -5.52
N HIS A 64 -7.77 -19.66 -5.56
CA HIS A 64 -7.52 -18.39 -6.21
C HIS A 64 -6.32 -17.67 -5.58
N LEU A 65 -6.28 -17.53 -4.25
CA LEU A 65 -5.16 -16.87 -3.56
C LEU A 65 -3.80 -17.53 -3.85
N ARG A 66 -3.74 -18.86 -3.94
CA ARG A 66 -2.49 -19.56 -4.34
C ARG A 66 -2.07 -19.21 -5.75
N THR A 67 -3.01 -19.01 -6.66
CA THR A 67 -2.71 -18.61 -8.04
C THR A 67 -2.21 -17.18 -8.08
N GLU A 68 -2.82 -16.26 -7.35
CA GLU A 68 -2.34 -14.87 -7.24
C GLU A 68 -0.91 -14.81 -6.71
N LEU A 69 -0.60 -15.57 -5.65
CA LEU A 69 0.74 -15.63 -5.03
C LEU A 69 1.80 -16.35 -5.87
N ARG A 70 1.46 -16.80 -7.09
CA ARG A 70 2.41 -17.32 -8.08
C ARG A 70 2.58 -16.42 -9.30
N ARG A 71 1.90 -15.27 -9.33
CA ARG A 71 2.05 -14.31 -10.42
C ARG A 71 3.42 -13.63 -10.37
N GLU A 72 3.86 -13.20 -11.55
CA GLU A 72 5.03 -12.36 -11.75
C GLU A 72 4.59 -11.02 -12.36
N PRO A 73 5.06 -9.87 -11.83
CA PRO A 73 5.86 -9.74 -10.61
C PRO A 73 5.09 -10.20 -9.35
N TRP A 74 5.83 -10.55 -8.29
CA TRP A 74 5.26 -10.99 -7.01
C TRP A 74 4.25 -9.97 -6.47
N PRO A 75 3.06 -10.40 -6.00
CA PRO A 75 2.01 -9.48 -5.57
C PRO A 75 2.30 -8.90 -4.19
N VAL A 76 3.17 -7.88 -4.13
CA VAL A 76 3.60 -7.21 -2.89
C VAL A 76 2.44 -6.67 -2.04
N SER A 77 1.32 -6.34 -2.68
CA SER A 77 0.09 -5.88 -2.02
C SER A 77 -0.56 -6.99 -1.19
N LEU A 78 -0.41 -8.27 -1.57
CA LEU A 78 -0.92 -9.43 -0.84
C LEU A 78 0.07 -9.90 0.24
N ALA A 79 1.33 -10.09 -0.14
CA ALA A 79 2.36 -10.65 0.73
C ALA A 79 3.75 -10.09 0.40
N THR A 80 4.65 -10.08 1.38
CA THR A 80 6.01 -9.57 1.21
C THR A 80 6.97 -10.72 0.95
N ARG A 81 7.84 -10.57 -0.05
CA ARG A 81 8.98 -11.44 -0.32
C ARG A 81 10.22 -10.59 -0.57
N ILE A 82 11.36 -11.08 -0.11
CA ILE A 82 12.66 -10.42 -0.22
C ILE A 82 13.38 -10.91 -1.47
N ALA A 83 14.07 -9.98 -2.14
CA ALA A 83 14.85 -10.29 -3.33
C ALA A 83 15.99 -11.28 -3.00
N PRO A 84 16.26 -12.28 -3.87
CA PRO A 84 17.41 -13.16 -3.72
C PRO A 84 18.71 -12.36 -3.53
N GLY A 85 19.59 -12.85 -2.66
CA GLY A 85 20.86 -12.17 -2.33
C GLY A 85 20.74 -11.03 -1.32
N SER A 86 19.52 -10.58 -0.97
CA SER A 86 19.31 -9.66 0.16
C SER A 86 19.02 -10.44 1.45
N ARG A 87 19.59 -9.99 2.57
CA ARG A 87 19.38 -10.61 3.90
C ARG A 87 18.86 -9.58 4.88
N LEU A 88 17.91 -9.96 5.74
CA LEU A 88 17.54 -9.12 6.88
C LEU A 88 18.59 -9.23 7.98
N LEU A 89 18.76 -8.17 8.75
CA LEU A 89 19.42 -8.25 10.05
C LEU A 89 18.64 -9.22 10.96
N PRO A 90 19.29 -9.87 11.95
CA PRO A 90 18.66 -10.82 12.87
C PRO A 90 17.79 -10.12 13.93
N VAL A 91 16.95 -9.19 13.50
CA VAL A 91 16.01 -8.42 14.30
C VAL A 91 14.63 -8.50 13.67
N ALA A 92 13.60 -8.59 14.50
CA ALA A 92 12.23 -8.62 13.99
C ALA A 92 11.91 -7.29 13.27
N PRO A 93 11.24 -7.33 12.10
CA PRO A 93 10.76 -6.13 11.43
C PRO A 93 9.91 -5.27 12.38
N LYS A 94 10.03 -3.94 12.29
CA LYS A 94 9.27 -3.04 13.14
C LYS A 94 7.89 -2.80 12.54
N VAL A 95 6.87 -2.77 13.39
CA VAL A 95 5.48 -2.63 12.95
C VAL A 95 4.77 -1.53 13.73
N ARG A 96 3.96 -0.75 13.01
CA ARG A 96 3.04 0.24 13.58
C ARG A 96 1.84 0.40 12.66
N GLY A 97 0.66 0.48 13.23
CA GLY A 97 -0.54 0.68 12.46
C GLY A 97 -1.80 0.59 13.29
N THR A 98 -2.91 0.45 12.60
CA THR A 98 -4.23 0.33 13.19
C THR A 98 -5.05 -0.73 12.48
N MET A 99 -6.02 -1.27 13.21
CA MET A 99 -7.02 -2.20 12.73
C MET A 99 -8.39 -1.68 13.18
N ARG A 100 -9.41 -1.81 12.34
CA ARG A 100 -10.79 -1.44 12.67
C ARG A 100 -11.76 -2.48 12.12
N ALA A 101 -12.81 -2.75 12.88
CA ALA A 101 -13.91 -3.63 12.48
C ALA A 101 -15.11 -2.77 12.08
N GLU A 102 -15.74 -3.11 10.96
CA GLU A 102 -16.90 -2.40 10.42
C GLU A 102 -17.88 -3.40 9.78
N PRO A 103 -19.15 -3.03 9.59
CA PRO A 103 -20.09 -3.85 8.82
C PRO A 103 -19.53 -4.15 7.43
N GLY A 104 -19.66 -5.40 6.98
CA GLY A 104 -19.44 -5.73 5.57
C GLY A 104 -20.58 -5.23 4.68
N ASP A 105 -20.46 -5.48 3.38
CA ASP A 105 -21.44 -4.99 2.39
C ASP A 105 -22.74 -5.81 2.42
N ARG A 106 -22.67 -7.05 2.94
CA ARG A 106 -23.82 -7.94 3.08
C ARG A 106 -24.06 -8.30 4.54
N GLN A 107 -25.33 -8.54 4.89
CA GLN A 107 -25.68 -9.07 6.21
C GLN A 107 -24.94 -10.38 6.49
N GLY A 108 -24.33 -10.50 7.67
CA GLY A 108 -23.49 -11.65 8.05
C GLY A 108 -22.02 -11.50 7.65
N GLU A 109 -21.61 -10.34 7.15
CA GLU A 109 -20.22 -9.98 6.91
C GLU A 109 -19.69 -9.01 7.96
N LEU A 110 -18.44 -9.26 8.39
CA LEU A 110 -17.64 -8.32 9.17
C LEU A 110 -16.40 -7.96 8.36
N ARG A 111 -16.23 -6.68 8.04
CA ARG A 111 -15.03 -6.19 7.37
C ARG A 111 -14.03 -5.72 8.42
N ILE A 112 -12.78 -6.14 8.26
CA ILE A 112 -11.65 -5.67 9.07
C ILE A 112 -10.71 -4.89 8.16
N ARG A 113 -10.60 -3.58 8.38
CA ARG A 113 -9.63 -2.71 7.69
C ARG A 113 -8.37 -2.56 8.52
N THR A 114 -7.24 -2.59 7.84
CA THR A 114 -5.93 -2.45 8.44
C THR A 114 -5.13 -1.38 7.70
N ASN A 115 -4.35 -0.61 8.44
CA ASN A 115 -3.38 0.36 7.92
C ASN A 115 -2.11 0.17 8.74
N TYR A 116 -1.10 -0.49 8.15
CA TYR A 116 0.15 -0.80 8.85
C TYR A 116 1.36 -0.40 8.02
N VAL A 117 2.40 0.03 8.72
CA VAL A 117 3.75 0.19 8.19
C VAL A 117 4.64 -0.90 8.79
N PHE A 118 5.33 -1.61 7.91
CA PHE A 118 6.33 -2.63 8.22
C PHE A 118 7.70 -2.11 7.81
N ALA A 119 8.66 -2.06 8.72
CA ALA A 119 10.03 -1.66 8.43
C ALA A 119 10.98 -2.85 8.55
N TYR A 120 11.66 -3.16 7.45
CA TYR A 120 12.59 -4.28 7.32
C TYR A 120 14.02 -3.73 7.29
N ALA A 121 14.84 -4.15 8.24
CA ALA A 121 16.24 -3.78 8.30
C ALA A 121 17.08 -4.85 7.60
N PHE A 122 17.83 -4.44 6.58
CA PHE A 122 18.70 -5.29 5.79
C PHE A 122 20.12 -5.28 6.31
N ASP A 123 20.77 -6.43 6.19
CA ASP A 123 22.20 -6.59 6.40
C ASP A 123 22.96 -6.04 5.18
N VAL A 124 24.23 -5.69 5.40
CA VAL A 124 25.13 -5.22 4.36
C VAL A 124 26.53 -5.76 4.62
N ASP A 125 27.07 -6.49 3.65
CA ASP A 125 28.40 -7.09 3.79
C ASP A 125 29.51 -6.02 3.73
N ASP A 126 29.30 -4.96 2.94
CA ASP A 126 30.19 -3.80 2.84
C ASP A 126 29.46 -2.53 3.33
N PRO A 127 29.73 -2.06 4.56
CA PRO A 127 29.10 -0.89 5.13
C PRO A 127 29.25 0.39 4.28
N SER A 128 30.27 0.49 3.42
CA SER A 128 30.47 1.66 2.57
C SER A 128 29.38 1.85 1.50
N ARG A 129 28.62 0.78 1.21
CA ARG A 129 27.47 0.81 0.29
C ARG A 129 26.24 1.49 0.90
N ALA A 130 26.14 1.53 2.23
CA ALA A 130 25.07 2.21 2.94
C ALA A 130 25.54 3.60 3.37
N ARG A 131 25.12 4.63 2.64
CA ARG A 131 25.52 6.02 2.88
C ARG A 131 24.61 6.70 3.90
N ALA A 132 23.40 6.21 4.07
CA ALA A 132 22.43 6.68 5.04
C ALA A 132 21.69 5.51 5.71
N PRO A 133 21.16 5.68 6.93
CA PRO A 133 20.38 4.64 7.60
C PRO A 133 19.21 4.09 6.76
N LEU A 134 18.58 4.94 5.94
CA LEU A 134 17.48 4.53 5.06
C LEU A 134 17.93 3.70 3.86
N ASP A 135 19.23 3.59 3.58
CA ASP A 135 19.72 2.65 2.57
C ASP A 135 19.55 1.19 3.02
N LEU A 136 19.50 0.96 4.33
CA LEU A 136 19.36 -0.34 4.98
C LEU A 136 17.95 -0.64 5.45
N VAL A 137 17.03 0.32 5.42
CA VAL A 137 15.67 0.14 5.95
C VAL A 137 14.65 0.39 4.87
N THR A 138 13.96 -0.67 4.45
CA THR A 138 12.80 -0.59 3.56
C THR A 138 11.52 -0.57 4.37
N MET A 139 10.62 0.34 4.03
CA MET A 139 9.31 0.45 4.67
C MET A 139 8.20 0.11 3.68
N LEU A 140 7.26 -0.71 4.11
CA LEU A 140 6.04 -1.05 3.37
C LEU A 140 4.84 -0.54 4.15
N ARG A 141 4.15 0.46 3.63
CA ARG A 141 2.79 0.78 4.06
C ARG A 141 1.82 -0.13 3.32
N ALA A 142 0.89 -0.72 4.05
CA ALA A 142 -0.17 -1.51 3.46
C ALA A 142 -1.51 -1.22 4.12
N ASP A 143 -2.46 -0.90 3.25
CA ASP A 143 -3.85 -0.65 3.55
C ASP A 143 -4.64 -1.85 3.03
N VAL A 144 -4.99 -2.79 3.91
CA VAL A 144 -5.57 -4.08 3.53
C VAL A 144 -6.89 -4.29 4.25
N SER A 145 -7.92 -4.71 3.51
CA SER A 145 -9.20 -5.12 4.05
C SER A 145 -9.47 -6.62 3.84
N PHE A 146 -10.06 -7.22 4.87
CA PHE A 146 -10.53 -8.60 4.86
C PHE A 146 -12.00 -8.63 5.23
N VAL A 147 -12.76 -9.55 4.66
CA VAL A 147 -14.17 -9.76 5.02
C VAL A 147 -14.34 -11.16 5.59
N LEU A 148 -14.87 -11.25 6.80
CA LEU A 148 -15.32 -12.49 7.41
C LEU A 148 -16.80 -12.71 7.07
N ALA A 149 -17.07 -13.75 6.28
CA ALA A 149 -18.43 -14.19 5.98
C ALA A 149 -18.85 -15.35 6.89
N ARG A 150 -20.03 -15.26 7.51
CA ARG A 150 -20.59 -16.31 8.37
C ARG A 150 -22.12 -16.41 8.30
N GLY A 151 -22.64 -17.54 8.80
CA GLY A 151 -24.07 -17.81 8.91
C GLY A 151 -24.62 -18.61 7.73
N ASP A 152 -25.86 -19.07 7.88
CA ASP A 152 -26.46 -20.10 7.02
C ASP A 152 -26.70 -19.66 5.58
N ARG A 153 -26.69 -18.35 5.32
CA ARG A 153 -26.78 -17.81 3.96
C ARG A 153 -25.55 -18.13 3.09
N TRP A 154 -24.42 -18.47 3.71
CA TRP A 154 -23.16 -18.77 3.02
C TRP A 154 -22.93 -20.28 2.97
N ARG A 155 -22.55 -20.79 1.79
CA ARG A 155 -22.10 -22.18 1.65
C ARG A 155 -20.93 -22.44 2.60
N LYS A 156 -20.83 -23.63 3.17
CA LYS A 156 -19.75 -24.00 4.11
C LYS A 156 -18.33 -23.69 3.57
N ALA A 157 -18.11 -23.84 2.27
CA ALA A 157 -16.82 -23.55 1.63
C ALA A 157 -16.50 -22.05 1.54
N ASP A 158 -17.51 -21.18 1.57
CA ASP A 158 -17.39 -19.72 1.51
C ASP A 158 -17.38 -19.07 2.91
N GLN A 159 -17.61 -19.85 3.97
CA GLN A 159 -17.52 -19.33 5.33
C GLN A 159 -16.06 -19.16 5.76
N GLY A 160 -15.75 -18.03 6.37
CA GLY A 160 -14.40 -17.63 6.76
C GLY A 160 -13.99 -16.32 6.10
N PHE A 161 -12.68 -16.06 6.10
CA PHE A 161 -12.13 -14.82 5.58
C PHE A 161 -11.89 -14.86 4.08
N HIS A 162 -12.19 -13.74 3.46
CA HIS A 162 -11.90 -13.40 2.07
C HIS A 162 -11.06 -12.14 2.01
N PHE A 163 -10.27 -12.02 0.95
CA PHE A 163 -9.61 -10.78 0.62
C PHE A 163 -10.62 -9.81 0.02
N ASP A 164 -10.64 -8.57 0.48
CA ASP A 164 -11.60 -7.55 0.03
C ASP A 164 -10.88 -6.46 -0.79
N GLY A 165 -9.71 -6.02 -0.35
CA GLY A 165 -8.89 -5.10 -1.12
C GLY A 165 -7.54 -4.82 -0.47
N SER A 166 -6.61 -4.31 -1.27
CA SER A 166 -5.35 -3.80 -0.77
C SER A 166 -4.79 -2.69 -1.62
N ASP A 167 -4.15 -1.75 -0.94
CA ASP A 167 -3.19 -0.82 -1.51
C ASP A 167 -1.88 -0.86 -0.72
N SER A 168 -0.76 -0.59 -1.39
CA SER A 168 0.55 -0.65 -0.75
C SER A 168 1.56 0.29 -1.36
N PHE A 169 2.35 0.93 -0.51
CA PHE A 169 3.43 1.83 -0.89
C PHE A 169 4.74 1.38 -0.24
N VAL A 170 5.80 1.29 -1.04
CA VAL A 170 7.14 0.94 -0.57
C VAL A 170 8.01 2.19 -0.59
N TYR A 171 8.78 2.39 0.47
CA TYR A 171 9.71 3.50 0.66
C TYR A 171 11.12 2.96 0.90
N SER A 172 12.15 3.72 0.50
CA SER A 172 13.55 3.43 0.83
C SER A 172 13.99 2.03 0.41
N MET A 173 13.88 1.74 -0.88
CA MET A 173 14.10 0.42 -1.47
C MET A 173 14.71 0.51 -2.86
N ALA A 174 15.25 -0.60 -3.36
CA ALA A 174 15.69 -0.72 -4.74
C ALA A 174 14.48 -0.88 -5.68
N CYS A 175 14.35 0.04 -6.64
CA CYS A 175 13.28 0.08 -7.64
C CYS A 175 13.32 -1.10 -8.62
N GLY A 176 14.51 -1.58 -9.02
CA GLY A 176 14.64 -2.70 -9.96
C GLY A 176 13.92 -3.96 -9.47
N PRO A 177 14.35 -4.56 -8.33
CA PRO A 177 13.72 -5.74 -7.76
C PRO A 177 12.21 -5.58 -7.50
N LEU A 178 11.75 -4.39 -7.06
CA LEU A 178 10.32 -4.19 -6.84
C LEU A 178 9.53 -4.11 -8.14
N ARG A 179 9.98 -3.32 -9.11
CA ARG A 179 9.21 -3.09 -10.35
C ARG A 179 9.18 -4.34 -11.22
N ASP A 180 10.31 -5.03 -11.31
CA ASP A 180 10.52 -6.08 -12.30
C ASP A 180 10.15 -7.46 -11.71
N GLU A 181 10.33 -7.67 -10.39
CA GLU A 181 10.08 -8.96 -9.74
C GLU A 181 9.04 -8.89 -8.60
N GLY A 182 8.65 -7.70 -8.14
CA GLY A 182 7.72 -7.53 -7.01
C GLY A 182 8.35 -7.81 -5.65
N LEU A 183 9.67 -7.76 -5.55
CA LEU A 183 10.44 -8.16 -4.37
C LEU A 183 11.01 -6.95 -3.61
N LEU A 184 11.07 -7.05 -2.29
CA LEU A 184 11.70 -6.03 -1.45
C LEU A 184 13.22 -6.22 -1.42
N ALA A 185 13.93 -5.12 -1.59
CA ALA A 185 15.38 -5.05 -1.57
C ALA A 185 15.84 -3.71 -0.97
N PRO A 186 17.00 -3.67 -0.29
CA PRO A 186 17.51 -2.44 0.28
C PRO A 186 17.91 -1.44 -0.81
N ALA A 187 17.74 -0.15 -0.52
CA ALA A 187 17.97 0.93 -1.49
C ALA A 187 19.40 0.99 -2.03
N TYR A 188 20.40 0.49 -1.28
CA TYR A 188 21.79 0.47 -1.76
C TYR A 188 22.03 -0.41 -2.99
N LEU A 189 21.11 -1.32 -3.36
CA LEU A 189 21.26 -2.15 -4.56
C LEU A 189 21.01 -1.39 -5.86
N ASP A 190 20.22 -0.32 -5.81
CA ASP A 190 19.92 0.53 -6.98
C ASP A 190 20.83 1.75 -7.11
N GLN A 191 21.73 1.96 -6.13
CA GLN A 191 22.69 3.05 -6.20
C GLN A 191 23.63 2.81 -7.38
N ARG A 192 23.35 3.50 -8.50
CA ARG A 192 24.28 3.66 -9.62
C ARG A 192 25.63 4.08 -9.07
N THR A 193 26.66 3.27 -9.30
CA THR A 193 28.06 3.68 -9.18
C THR A 193 28.34 4.75 -10.23
N GLY A 194 28.13 6.01 -9.87
CA GLY A 194 28.50 7.17 -10.68
C GLY A 194 28.07 8.46 -9.99
N PRO A 195 28.85 9.55 -10.11
CA PRO A 195 28.39 10.86 -9.64
C PRO A 195 27.04 11.20 -10.30
N PRO A 196 26.18 12.02 -9.65
CA PRO A 196 25.05 12.62 -10.34
C PRO A 196 25.60 13.26 -11.61
N SER A 197 25.01 12.97 -12.76
CA SER A 197 25.44 13.62 -13.99
C SER A 197 25.35 15.13 -13.76
N ASP A 198 26.45 15.82 -14.02
CA ASP A 198 26.61 17.27 -14.12
C ASP A 198 25.72 17.89 -15.22
N ARG A 199 24.90 17.06 -15.90
CA ARG A 199 23.70 17.51 -16.58
C ARG A 199 22.73 18.12 -15.57
N ARG A 200 22.81 19.46 -15.49
CA ARG A 200 21.71 20.33 -15.08
C ARG A 200 20.40 19.75 -15.66
N PRO A 201 19.34 19.53 -14.86
CA PRO A 201 18.02 19.22 -15.38
C PRO A 201 17.68 20.25 -16.46
N PRO A 202 17.10 19.88 -17.62
CA PRO A 202 16.59 20.90 -18.53
C PRO A 202 15.69 21.81 -17.70
N THR A 203 16.05 23.09 -17.60
CA THR A 203 15.21 24.10 -16.98
C THR A 203 13.82 23.90 -17.53
N ALA A 204 12.84 23.65 -16.65
CA ALA A 204 11.45 23.55 -17.04
C ALA A 204 11.16 24.73 -17.95
N GLY A 205 11.02 24.44 -19.25
CA GLY A 205 10.57 25.44 -20.20
C GLY A 205 9.28 25.98 -19.63
N VAL A 206 9.20 27.31 -19.52
CA VAL A 206 8.01 28.04 -19.09
C VAL A 206 6.78 27.30 -19.60
N LEU A 207 5.96 26.80 -18.67
CA LEU A 207 4.74 26.05 -18.97
C LEU A 207 3.92 26.91 -19.94
N ARG A 208 3.94 26.55 -21.22
CA ARG A 208 3.11 27.22 -22.23
C ARG A 208 1.66 26.85 -21.92
N PRO A 209 0.77 27.80 -21.64
CA PRO A 209 -0.63 27.47 -21.42
C PRO A 209 -1.23 26.86 -22.69
N HIS A 210 -2.02 25.81 -22.49
CA HIS A 210 -2.75 25.06 -23.50
C HIS A 210 -3.84 25.96 -24.14
N PRO A 211 -3.99 26.03 -25.47
CA PRO A 211 -5.00 26.88 -26.10
C PRO A 211 -6.33 26.13 -26.24
N SER A 212 -7.33 26.56 -25.47
CA SER A 212 -8.78 26.31 -25.69
C SER A 212 -9.56 26.93 -24.53
N ASP A 213 -10.53 27.84 -24.63
CA ASP A 213 -11.14 28.70 -25.65
C ASP A 213 -11.99 29.76 -24.85
N PRO A 214 -12.95 30.55 -25.36
CA PRO A 214 -12.88 32.01 -25.41
C PRO A 214 -13.89 32.76 -24.50
N ALA A 215 -13.74 34.10 -24.52
CA ALA A 215 -14.76 35.14 -24.33
C ALA A 215 -15.11 35.67 -22.91
N ARG A 216 -15.34 37.00 -22.90
CA ARG A 216 -15.76 37.93 -21.83
C ARG A 216 -14.61 38.48 -20.97
N GLY A 217 -14.05 39.66 -21.19
CA GLY A 217 -14.57 40.88 -21.82
C GLY A 217 -15.22 41.78 -20.78
N LEU A 218 -14.45 42.68 -20.16
CA LEU A 218 -14.89 43.95 -19.54
C LEU A 218 -13.69 44.63 -18.86
N LEU A 219 -13.24 45.77 -19.40
CA LEU A 219 -12.84 47.00 -18.66
C LEU A 219 -12.35 48.09 -19.64
N TRP A 220 -13.32 48.92 -20.05
CA TRP A 220 -13.30 50.38 -20.32
C TRP A 220 -12.16 51.17 -19.60
N SER A 221 -11.53 52.28 -20.02
CA SER A 221 -11.41 53.23 -21.17
C SER A 221 -10.30 54.26 -20.78
N PRO A 222 -10.15 55.53 -21.26
CA PRO A 222 -10.53 56.26 -22.49
C PRO A 222 -9.37 57.09 -23.12
N ARG A 223 -9.64 57.71 -24.29
CA ARG A 223 -9.12 58.98 -24.90
C ARG A 223 -8.92 58.75 -26.41
N GLY A 224 -9.40 59.55 -27.35
CA GLY A 224 -10.12 60.83 -27.37
C GLY A 224 -10.36 61.22 -28.84
N GLY A 225 -11.03 62.36 -29.07
CA GLY A 225 -11.17 62.98 -30.40
C GLY A 225 -12.57 62.83 -31.00
N VAL A 226 -13.54 63.67 -30.59
CA VAL A 226 -13.96 64.91 -31.29
C VAL A 226 -14.56 64.61 -32.68
N SER A 227 -15.89 64.80 -32.80
CA SER A 227 -16.49 65.81 -33.68
C SER A 227 -18.02 65.86 -33.56
N SER A 228 -18.47 67.09 -33.40
CA SER A 228 -19.82 67.65 -33.17
C SER A 228 -20.93 67.32 -34.19
N PRO A 229 -22.19 67.79 -33.93
CA PRO A 229 -23.44 67.09 -34.23
C PRO A 229 -24.17 67.63 -35.45
N ARG A 230 -25.29 66.99 -35.84
CA ARG A 230 -26.50 67.68 -36.31
C ARG A 230 -27.72 66.76 -36.40
N HIS A 231 -28.83 67.28 -35.86
CA HIS A 231 -30.26 67.18 -36.25
C HIS A 231 -30.82 65.80 -36.62
N GLY A 232 -31.95 65.31 -36.12
CA GLY A 232 -33.15 66.00 -35.67
C GLY A 232 -34.38 65.32 -36.30
N ALA A 233 -35.47 65.29 -35.54
CA ALA A 233 -36.86 65.11 -35.95
C ALA A 233 -37.41 63.70 -36.26
N MET A 234 -38.42 63.39 -35.41
CA MET A 234 -39.73 62.78 -35.68
C MET A 234 -39.83 61.29 -36.01
#